data_AF-A0A2M6WG95-F1
#
_entry.id   AF-A0A2M6WG95-F1
#
_cell.length_a   1.000
_cell.length_b   1.000
_cell.length_c   1.000
_cell.angle_alpha   90.00
_cell.angle_beta   90.00
_cell.angle_gamma   90.00
#
_symmetry.space_group_name_H-M   'P 1'
#
loop_
_entity.id
_entity.type
_entity.pdbx_description
1 polymer ?
#
loop_
_entity_poly.entity_id
_entity_poly.type
_entity_poly.pdbx_seq_one_letter_code
_entity_poly.pdbx_strand_id
1 'polypeptide(L)'
;LFTGTSGGGGTKILSLDELAKAITAGNVKQLTVAGNDIKAVMKDGSRATSKKETEAGLVETLKNYGVSAESLQGVAFSMADESGAKYWMGILVPALLPVIIMVALFWWIFRQARTGANQAFSFGKVNLRLFAPSRDKVTFKDVAGLKESKEELEEIVDFLKNPKKFLEMGARIPRGVLLMGPPGTGKTLLARATAGESSVPFFHLSASEFVEMFVGVGASRVRDLFQTAKKAAPSIIFIDEIDAVGRERGAGLGGGHDEREQTLNQILVEMDGFERDTNVIVMAASVTGDTPVLVREEGKVELKPIAEVINPRYRSDGEGGE
;
A
#
# COMPACT_ATOMS: atom_id res chain seq x y z
N LEU A 1 20.97 17.80 40.12
CA LEU A 1 21.92 16.72 40.44
C LEU A 1 23.00 16.70 39.38
N PHE A 2 24.13 17.37 39.63
CA PHE A 2 25.48 16.97 39.23
C PHE A 2 26.44 17.86 40.04
N THR A 3 26.87 17.28 41.14
CA THR A 3 27.95 17.72 42.01
C THR A 3 29.29 17.60 41.26
N GLY A 4 30.18 18.56 41.45
CA GLY A 4 31.52 18.58 40.89
C GLY A 4 32.46 19.38 41.78
N THR A 5 33.21 18.66 42.60
CA THR A 5 34.17 19.06 43.63
C THR A 5 35.40 19.80 43.07
N SER A 6 35.84 20.88 43.72
CA SER A 6 37.27 21.27 43.94
C SER A 6 37.25 22.55 44.79
N GLY A 7 37.97 22.71 45.89
CA GLY A 7 39.35 22.28 46.14
C GLY A 7 40.29 23.46 45.95
N GLY A 8 40.33 24.37 46.94
CA GLY A 8 41.50 25.21 47.27
C GLY A 8 41.97 26.26 46.26
N GLY A 9 41.44 27.49 46.38
CA GLY A 9 41.92 28.67 45.65
C GLY A 9 40.79 29.66 45.39
N GLY A 10 40.11 30.11 46.45
CA GLY A 10 38.88 30.90 46.37
C GLY A 10 39.07 32.15 45.51
N THR A 11 38.43 32.17 44.35
CA THR A 11 38.33 33.38 43.54
C THR A 11 37.28 34.28 44.19
N LYS A 12 37.70 35.40 44.79
CA LYS A 12 36.78 36.29 45.51
C LYS A 12 35.96 37.10 44.51
N ILE A 13 34.63 37.03 44.60
CA ILE A 13 33.75 37.89 43.79
C ILE A 13 33.77 39.27 44.43
N LEU A 14 34.24 40.29 43.71
CA LEU A 14 34.28 41.68 44.16
C LEU A 14 33.31 42.50 43.32
N SER A 15 32.66 43.49 43.95
CA SER A 15 31.91 44.52 43.23
C SER A 15 32.86 45.49 42.51
N LEU A 16 32.34 46.21 41.50
CA LEU A 16 33.11 47.21 40.75
C LEU A 16 33.71 48.31 41.65
N ASP A 17 32.99 48.71 42.70
CA ASP A 17 33.45 49.71 43.68
C ASP A 17 34.60 49.17 44.55
N GLU A 18 34.50 47.92 45.00
CA GLU A 18 35.57 47.27 45.77
C GLU A 18 36.82 47.03 44.90
N LEU A 19 36.62 46.70 43.63
CA LEU A 19 37.71 46.56 42.66
C LEU A 19 38.38 47.91 42.39
N ALA A 20 37.62 48.99 42.22
CA ALA A 20 38.14 50.34 42.04
C ALA A 20 38.98 50.79 43.24
N LYS A 21 38.51 50.56 44.47
CA LYS A 21 39.26 50.82 45.71
C LYS A 21 40.55 50.00 45.79
N ALA A 22 40.51 48.72 45.39
CA ALA A 22 41.69 47.86 45.37
C ALA A 22 42.75 48.31 44.34
N ILE A 23 42.32 48.89 43.21
CA ILE A 23 43.20 49.47 42.20
C ILE A 23 43.83 50.77 42.71
N THR A 24 43.04 51.68 43.31
CA THR A 24 43.56 52.94 43.89
C THR A 24 44.51 52.69 45.06
N ALA A 25 44.31 51.62 45.83
CA ALA A 25 45.23 51.19 46.89
C ALA A 25 46.52 50.53 46.37
N GLY A 26 46.68 50.34 45.04
CA GLY A 26 47.89 49.79 44.44
C GLY A 26 48.07 48.27 44.62
N ASN A 27 47.01 47.54 44.98
CA ASN A 27 47.06 46.11 45.33
C ASN A 27 46.85 45.17 44.15
N VAL A 28 46.54 45.69 42.95
CA VAL A 28 46.29 44.91 41.74
C VAL A 28 47.57 44.84 40.89
N LYS A 29 47.93 43.64 40.44
CA LYS A 29 49.10 43.38 39.59
C LYS A 29 48.74 43.26 38.11
N GLN A 30 47.63 42.59 37.80
CA GLN A 30 47.19 42.36 36.43
C GLN A 30 45.66 42.35 36.36
N LEU A 31 45.12 42.97 35.31
CA LEU A 31 43.70 42.92 34.97
C LEU A 31 43.55 42.21 33.62
N THR A 32 42.78 41.13 33.61
CA THR A 32 42.39 40.42 32.41
C THR A 32 40.91 40.61 32.16
N VAL A 33 40.56 41.17 31.01
CA VAL A 33 39.16 41.37 30.60
C VAL A 33 38.78 40.26 29.64
N ALA A 34 37.73 39.50 29.97
CA ALA A 34 37.18 38.44 29.15
C ALA A 34 35.67 38.66 29.00
N GLY A 35 35.25 39.27 27.87
CA GLY A 35 33.85 39.67 27.66
C GLY A 35 33.37 40.66 28.73
N ASN A 36 32.33 40.28 29.47
CA ASN A 36 31.78 41.08 30.59
C ASN A 36 32.42 40.76 31.96
N ASP A 37 33.31 39.76 32.04
CA ASP A 37 33.99 39.38 33.27
C ASP A 37 35.40 40.00 33.32
N ILE A 38 35.69 40.72 34.40
CA ILE A 38 36.99 41.27 34.73
C ILE A 38 37.64 40.33 35.76
N LYS A 39 38.76 39.72 35.40
CA LYS A 39 39.58 38.92 36.32
C LYS A 39 40.77 39.75 36.77
N ALA A 40 40.89 40.01 38.07
CA ALA A 40 41.99 40.72 38.68
C ALA A 40 42.93 39.73 39.39
N VAL A 41 44.23 39.88 39.18
CA VAL A 41 45.27 39.20 39.96
C VAL A 41 45.89 40.25 40.89
N MET A 42 45.74 40.03 42.19
CA MET A 42 46.27 40.89 43.24
C MET A 42 47.78 40.62 43.43
N LYS A 43 48.52 41.58 44.02
CA LYS A 43 49.97 41.43 44.28
C LYS A 43 50.29 40.29 45.27
N ASP A 44 49.33 39.88 46.09
CA ASP A 44 49.42 38.75 47.01
C ASP A 44 49.21 37.37 46.34
N GLY A 45 48.95 37.34 45.03
CA GLY A 45 48.70 36.12 44.26
C GLY A 45 47.25 35.64 44.25
N SER A 46 46.35 36.31 44.98
CA SER A 46 44.91 36.01 44.97
C SER A 46 44.23 36.48 43.68
N ARG A 47 43.17 35.76 43.29
CA ARG A 47 42.38 36.06 42.08
C ARG A 47 41.01 36.58 42.51
N ALA A 48 40.56 37.67 41.90
CA ALA A 48 39.22 38.21 42.07
C ALA A 48 38.51 38.33 40.73
N THR A 49 37.19 38.17 40.72
CA THR A 49 36.37 38.35 39.51
C THR A 49 35.31 39.41 39.79
N SER A 50 35.18 40.38 38.90
CA SER A 50 34.14 41.41 38.89
C SER A 50 33.43 41.41 37.56
N LYS A 51 32.15 41.74 37.53
CA LYS A 51 31.40 41.93 36.27
C LYS A 51 31.40 43.40 35.87
N LYS A 52 31.55 43.66 34.58
CA LYS A 52 31.49 44.99 33.99
C LYS A 52 30.10 45.25 33.42
N GLU A 53 29.67 46.51 33.39
CA GLU A 53 28.49 46.92 32.63
C GLU A 53 28.76 46.90 31.13
N THR A 54 27.74 46.49 30.36
CA THR A 54 27.84 46.11 28.95
C THR A 54 28.21 47.27 28.00
N GLU A 55 28.01 48.54 28.42
CA GLU A 55 28.05 49.69 27.49
C GLU A 55 29.12 50.76 27.75
N ALA A 56 29.84 50.75 28.87
CA ALA A 56 30.90 51.73 29.15
C ALA A 56 32.30 51.09 29.01
N GLY A 57 33.35 51.80 28.58
CA GLY A 57 34.72 51.26 28.57
C GLY A 57 35.25 50.98 30.00
N LEU A 58 36.02 49.91 30.24
CA LEU A 58 36.49 49.54 31.60
C LEU A 58 37.27 50.69 32.26
N VAL A 59 38.09 51.36 31.45
CA VAL A 59 38.89 52.52 31.86
C VAL A 59 38.01 53.70 32.27
N GLU A 60 36.88 53.89 31.58
CA GLU A 60 35.94 54.98 31.83
C GLU A 60 35.09 54.72 33.07
N THR A 61 34.63 53.49 33.26
CA THR A 61 33.94 53.07 34.50
C THR A 61 34.85 53.25 35.72
N LEU A 62 36.11 52.80 35.65
CA LEU A 62 37.07 52.94 36.76
C LEU A 62 37.41 54.41 37.07
N LYS A 63 37.48 55.26 36.04
CA LYS A 63 37.66 56.71 36.21
C LYS A 63 36.48 57.35 36.92
N ASN A 64 35.24 56.94 36.60
CA ASN A 64 34.03 57.42 37.26
C ASN A 64 33.95 57.01 38.75
N TYR A 65 34.60 55.92 39.13
CA TYR A 65 34.77 55.49 40.53
C TYR A 65 35.99 56.10 41.23
N GLY A 66 36.63 57.12 40.66
CA GLY A 66 37.67 57.91 41.32
C GLY A 66 39.08 57.32 41.25
N VAL A 67 39.35 56.37 40.35
CA VAL A 67 40.71 55.85 40.11
C VAL A 67 41.53 56.88 39.32
N SER A 68 42.62 57.37 39.89
CA SER A 68 43.52 58.33 39.23
C SER A 68 44.30 57.68 38.08
N ALA A 69 44.58 58.45 37.02
CA ALA A 69 45.26 57.98 35.81
C ALA A 69 46.68 57.42 36.08
N GLU A 70 47.31 57.83 37.18
CA GLU A 70 48.63 57.37 37.62
C GLU A 70 48.59 55.92 38.17
N SER A 71 47.49 55.54 38.82
CA SER A 71 47.26 54.19 39.37
C SER A 71 47.05 53.14 38.27
N LEU A 72 46.62 53.58 37.09
CA LEU A 72 46.32 52.73 35.94
C LEU A 72 47.56 52.44 35.09
N GLN A 73 48.64 53.24 35.21
CA GLN A 73 49.88 53.03 34.45
C GLN A 73 50.69 51.82 34.94
N GLY A 74 50.47 51.37 36.18
CA GLY A 74 51.16 50.23 36.79
C GLY A 74 50.51 48.86 36.58
N VAL A 75 49.38 48.79 35.86
CA VAL A 75 48.59 47.56 35.72
C VAL A 75 48.67 47.04 34.28
N ALA A 76 49.16 45.81 34.11
CA ALA A 76 49.17 45.17 32.81
C ALA A 76 47.75 44.73 32.42
N PHE A 77 47.25 45.23 31.28
CA PHE A 77 45.97 44.84 30.71
C PHE A 77 46.17 43.72 29.69
N SER A 78 45.47 42.59 29.83
CA SER A 78 45.38 41.58 28.78
C SER A 78 43.93 41.32 28.42
N MET A 79 43.56 41.43 27.15
CA MET A 79 42.26 40.95 26.68
C MET A 79 42.36 39.45 26.43
N ALA A 80 41.43 38.70 27.00
CA ALA A 80 41.26 37.27 26.73
C ALA A 80 39.94 37.10 26.00
N ASP A 81 39.97 36.98 24.68
CA ASP A 81 38.76 36.75 23.90
C ASP A 81 38.11 35.43 24.32
N GLU A 82 36.83 35.49 24.67
CA GLU A 82 36.06 34.28 24.96
C GLU A 82 36.02 33.42 23.69
N SER A 83 36.55 32.21 23.81
CA SER A 83 36.76 31.27 22.70
C SER A 83 35.53 31.18 21.79
N GLY A 84 35.61 31.77 20.59
CA GLY A 84 34.49 31.84 19.64
C GLY A 84 33.83 30.50 19.34
N ALA A 85 34.58 29.39 19.45
CA ALA A 85 34.04 28.03 19.32
C ALA A 85 32.86 27.74 20.28
N LYS A 86 32.87 28.24 21.52
CA LYS A 86 31.76 28.04 22.47
C LYS A 86 30.51 28.83 22.07
N TYR A 87 30.70 30.03 21.52
CA TYR A 87 29.61 30.84 20.99
C TYR A 87 28.99 30.22 19.73
N TRP A 88 29.83 29.78 18.79
CA TRP A 88 29.38 29.07 17.57
C TRP A 88 28.66 27.76 17.89
N MET A 89 29.15 26.98 18.86
CA MET A 89 28.45 25.75 19.30
C MET A 89 27.11 26.05 19.99
N GLY A 90 27.02 27.12 20.78
CA GLY A 90 25.78 27.54 21.43
C GLY A 90 24.68 27.96 20.46
N ILE A 91 25.03 28.39 19.24
CA ILE A 91 24.09 28.81 18.19
C ILE A 91 23.79 27.67 17.22
N LEU A 92 24.81 26.91 16.79
CA LEU A 92 24.65 25.87 15.78
C LEU A 92 23.91 24.64 16.31
N VAL A 93 24.16 24.24 17.56
CA VAL A 93 23.56 23.02 18.12
C VAL A 93 22.03 23.13 18.28
N PRO A 94 21.46 24.22 18.85
CA PRO A 94 20.01 24.37 18.93
C PRO A 94 19.32 24.58 17.57
N ALA A 95 20.03 25.14 16.59
CA ALA A 95 19.51 25.35 15.24
C ALA A 95 19.49 24.06 14.39
N LEU A 96 20.48 23.17 14.57
CA LEU A 96 20.59 21.92 13.80
C LEU A 96 19.78 20.77 14.41
N LEU A 97 19.53 20.77 15.72
CA LEU A 97 18.78 19.72 16.41
C LEU A 97 17.37 19.47 15.80
N PRO A 98 16.54 20.51 15.54
CA PRO A 98 15.21 20.32 14.93
C PRO A 98 15.30 19.80 13.50
N VAL A 99 16.30 20.24 12.74
CA VAL A 99 16.52 19.82 11.35
C VAL A 99 16.90 18.33 11.30
N ILE A 100 17.78 17.88 12.21
CA ILE A 100 18.19 16.47 12.29
C ILE A 100 16.99 15.58 12.69
N ILE A 101 16.18 16.02 13.67
CA ILE A 101 14.97 15.28 14.08
C ILE A 101 13.97 15.20 12.92
N MET A 102 13.78 16.28 12.17
CA MET A 102 12.91 16.31 11.00
C MET A 102 13.40 15.34 9.92
N VAL A 103 14.69 15.36 9.58
CA VAL A 103 15.28 14.43 8.61
C VAL A 103 15.14 12.97 9.06
N ALA A 104 15.37 12.67 10.34
CA ALA A 104 15.21 11.33 10.89
C ALA A 104 13.75 10.85 10.84
N LEU A 105 12.79 11.74 11.15
CA LEU A 105 11.36 11.45 11.06
C LEU A 105 10.94 11.17 9.62
N PHE A 106 11.35 12.01 8.66
CA PHE A 106 11.06 11.78 7.24
C PHE A 106 11.69 10.48 6.76
N TRP A 107 12.93 10.18 7.12
CA TRP A 107 13.59 8.93 6.76
C TRP A 107 12.83 7.70 7.28
N TRP A 108 12.29 7.76 8.50
CA TRP A 108 11.46 6.71 9.07
C TRP A 108 10.11 6.54 8.35
N ILE A 109 9.43 7.65 8.03
CA ILE A 109 8.17 7.64 7.25
C ILE A 109 8.39 7.07 5.84
N PHE A 110 9.44 7.50 5.14
CA PHE A 110 9.77 6.98 3.80
C PHE A 110 10.10 5.49 3.82
N ARG A 111 10.69 4.98 4.91
CA ARG A 111 10.93 3.55 5.10
C ARG A 111 9.62 2.77 5.31
N GLN A 112 8.64 3.32 6.02
CA GLN A 112 7.34 2.67 6.23
C GLN A 112 6.42 2.77 5.00
N ALA A 113 6.45 3.89 4.28
CA ALA A 113 5.63 4.11 3.08
C ALA A 113 5.93 3.10 1.96
N ARG A 114 7.19 2.64 1.82
CA ARG A 114 7.54 1.58 0.85
C ARG A 114 6.86 0.24 1.15
N THR A 115 6.57 -0.05 2.42
CA THR A 115 5.87 -1.28 2.81
C THR A 115 4.36 -1.17 2.57
N GLY A 116 3.76 0.02 2.72
CA GLY A 116 2.34 0.27 2.45
C GLY A 116 1.99 0.44 0.97
N ALA A 117 2.91 0.98 0.15
CA ALA A 117 2.70 1.15 -1.29
C ALA A 117 2.47 -0.19 -2.02
N ASN A 118 3.11 -1.28 -1.59
CA ASN A 118 2.90 -2.61 -2.15
C ASN A 118 1.48 -3.17 -1.92
N GLN A 119 0.77 -2.73 -0.87
CA GLN A 119 -0.63 -3.14 -0.65
C GLN A 119 -1.59 -2.42 -1.61
N ALA A 120 -1.34 -1.15 -1.91
CA ALA A 120 -2.15 -0.39 -2.87
C ALA A 120 -2.08 -0.97 -4.30
N PHE A 121 -0.94 -1.54 -4.70
CA PHE A 121 -0.79 -2.24 -5.99
C PHE A 121 -1.36 -3.68 -6.00
N SER A 122 -1.71 -4.26 -4.86
CA SER A 122 -2.26 -5.63 -4.79
C SER A 122 -3.78 -5.73 -4.94
N PHE A 123 -4.50 -4.60 -4.96
CA PHE A 123 -5.98 -4.58 -5.10
C PHE A 123 -6.50 -5.16 -6.42
N GLY A 124 -5.66 -5.25 -7.46
CA GLY A 124 -6.03 -5.82 -8.76
C GLY A 124 -5.80 -7.32 -8.91
N LYS A 125 -5.02 -7.96 -8.03
CA LYS A 125 -4.67 -9.38 -8.17
C LYS A 125 -5.71 -10.27 -7.49
N VAL A 126 -6.24 -11.23 -8.25
CA VAL A 126 -7.22 -12.20 -7.75
C VAL A 126 -6.58 -13.16 -6.76
N ASN A 127 -7.17 -13.32 -5.57
CA ASN A 127 -6.94 -14.47 -4.70
C ASN A 127 -7.66 -15.69 -5.31
N LEU A 128 -7.10 -16.25 -6.39
CA LEU A 128 -7.64 -17.45 -7.00
C LEU A 128 -7.53 -18.59 -5.99
N ARG A 129 -8.66 -19.18 -5.61
CA ARG A 129 -8.66 -20.50 -4.96
C ARG A 129 -8.25 -21.52 -6.02
N LEU A 130 -6.94 -21.68 -6.20
CA LEU A 130 -6.36 -22.73 -7.03
C LEU A 130 -6.68 -24.07 -6.37
N PHE A 131 -7.70 -24.76 -6.88
CA PHE A 131 -7.87 -26.17 -6.56
C PHE A 131 -6.81 -26.94 -7.34
N ALA A 132 -5.62 -27.06 -6.74
CA ALA A 132 -4.59 -27.96 -7.23
C ALA A 132 -5.17 -29.40 -7.26
N PRO A 133 -4.78 -30.24 -8.22
CA PRO A 133 -5.31 -31.60 -8.35
C PRO A 133 -4.78 -32.53 -7.24
N SER A 134 -5.30 -32.43 -6.01
CA SER A 134 -5.28 -33.41 -4.88
C SER A 134 -5.66 -32.68 -3.57
N ARG A 135 -6.61 -33.09 -2.71
CA ARG A 135 -6.92 -34.41 -2.13
C ARG A 135 -8.39 -34.86 -2.20
N ASP A 136 -9.34 -33.95 -2.48
CA ASP A 136 -10.77 -34.25 -2.55
C ASP A 136 -11.27 -34.12 -4.00
N LYS A 137 -10.94 -35.11 -4.84
CA LYS A 137 -11.44 -35.18 -6.22
C LYS A 137 -12.91 -35.56 -6.19
N VAL A 138 -13.77 -34.62 -6.56
CA VAL A 138 -15.18 -34.88 -6.85
C VAL A 138 -15.26 -35.41 -8.28
N THR A 139 -16.03 -36.48 -8.50
CA THR A 139 -16.21 -37.18 -9.77
C THR A 139 -17.70 -37.27 -10.13
N PHE A 140 -18.05 -37.75 -11.32
CA PHE A 140 -19.46 -37.92 -11.69
C PHE A 140 -20.19 -38.96 -10.84
N LYS A 141 -19.45 -39.81 -10.12
CA LYS A 141 -20.01 -40.75 -9.13
C LYS A 141 -20.54 -40.05 -7.88
N ASP A 142 -19.99 -38.89 -7.54
CA ASP A 142 -20.36 -38.12 -6.35
C ASP A 142 -21.58 -37.21 -6.60
N VAL A 143 -21.99 -37.07 -7.87
CA VAL A 143 -23.19 -36.32 -8.27
C VAL A 143 -24.34 -37.32 -8.42
N ALA A 144 -25.45 -37.13 -7.70
CA ALA A 144 -26.63 -37.97 -7.88
C ALA A 144 -27.49 -37.48 -9.07
N GLY A 145 -28.05 -38.41 -9.85
CA GLY A 145 -28.97 -38.07 -10.96
C GLY A 145 -28.28 -37.41 -12.16
N LEU A 146 -29.03 -36.52 -12.85
CA LEU A 146 -28.57 -35.71 -13.98
C LEU A 146 -27.90 -36.51 -15.12
N LYS A 147 -28.48 -37.65 -15.52
CA LYS A 147 -27.88 -38.57 -16.50
C LYS A 147 -27.57 -37.87 -17.83
N GLU A 148 -28.56 -37.16 -18.38
CA GLU A 148 -28.43 -36.42 -19.64
C GLU A 148 -27.32 -35.35 -19.57
N SER A 149 -27.32 -34.53 -18.52
CA SER A 149 -26.28 -33.50 -18.34
C SER A 149 -24.89 -34.09 -18.12
N LYS A 150 -24.77 -35.27 -17.51
CA LYS A 150 -23.49 -35.98 -17.39
C LYS A 150 -23.01 -36.51 -18.73
N GLU A 151 -23.89 -37.10 -19.54
CA GLU A 151 -23.56 -37.59 -20.89
C GLU A 151 -23.05 -36.44 -21.77
N GLU A 152 -23.68 -35.26 -21.73
CA GLU A 152 -23.18 -34.08 -22.47
C GLU A 152 -21.81 -33.60 -21.95
N LEU A 153 -21.61 -33.63 -20.63
CA LEU A 153 -20.34 -33.24 -20.03
C LEU A 153 -19.24 -34.30 -20.21
N GLU A 154 -19.58 -35.55 -20.51
CA GLU A 154 -18.58 -36.57 -20.88
C GLU A 154 -17.87 -36.22 -22.19
N GLU A 155 -18.56 -35.61 -23.16
CA GLU A 155 -17.92 -35.11 -24.40
C GLU A 155 -16.86 -34.04 -24.07
N ILE A 156 -17.19 -33.15 -23.14
CA ILE A 156 -16.27 -32.11 -22.66
C ILE A 156 -15.06 -32.72 -21.93
N VAL A 157 -15.29 -33.78 -21.14
CA VAL A 157 -14.21 -34.53 -20.48
C VAL A 157 -13.30 -35.23 -21.48
N ASP A 158 -13.84 -35.90 -22.50
CA ASP A 158 -13.03 -36.56 -23.53
C ASP A 158 -12.20 -35.54 -24.31
N PHE A 159 -12.78 -34.38 -24.61
CA PHE A 159 -12.04 -33.28 -25.22
C PHE A 159 -10.85 -32.82 -24.37
N LEU A 160 -11.04 -32.57 -23.07
CA LEU A 160 -9.97 -32.11 -22.19
C LEU A 160 -8.88 -33.17 -21.99
N LYS A 161 -9.23 -34.46 -22.07
CA LYS A 161 -8.27 -35.57 -22.03
C LYS A 161 -7.50 -35.72 -23.34
N ASN A 162 -8.16 -35.53 -24.48
CA ASN A 162 -7.62 -35.84 -25.81
C ASN A 162 -7.74 -34.66 -26.81
N PRO A 163 -7.26 -33.44 -26.49
CA PRO A 163 -7.53 -32.25 -27.31
C PRO A 163 -7.00 -32.35 -28.74
N LYS A 164 -5.87 -33.04 -28.94
CA LYS A 164 -5.23 -33.24 -30.25
C LYS A 164 -6.14 -33.96 -31.25
N LYS A 165 -6.86 -34.99 -30.80
CA LYS A 165 -7.78 -35.79 -31.62
C LYS A 165 -8.86 -34.89 -32.23
N PHE A 166 -9.42 -33.97 -31.45
CA PHE A 166 -10.47 -33.06 -31.90
C PHE A 166 -9.97 -31.96 -32.83
N LEU A 167 -8.75 -31.45 -32.57
CA LEU A 167 -8.09 -30.47 -33.44
C LEU A 167 -7.77 -31.05 -34.83
N GLU A 168 -7.26 -32.28 -34.88
CA GLU A 168 -6.94 -32.98 -36.13
C GLU A 168 -8.19 -33.30 -36.97
N MET A 169 -9.33 -33.57 -36.32
CA MET A 169 -10.62 -33.74 -36.99
C MET A 169 -11.24 -32.43 -37.48
N GLY A 170 -10.65 -31.27 -37.15
CA GLY A 170 -11.20 -29.95 -37.50
C GLY A 170 -12.49 -29.62 -36.75
N ALA A 171 -12.79 -30.32 -35.66
CA ALA A 171 -13.97 -30.06 -34.85
C ALA A 171 -13.85 -28.68 -34.16
N ARG A 172 -14.94 -27.91 -34.13
CA ARG A 172 -14.97 -26.66 -33.38
C ARG A 172 -15.10 -26.98 -31.89
N ILE A 173 -14.14 -26.50 -31.11
CA ILE A 173 -14.11 -26.70 -29.67
C ILE A 173 -15.20 -25.83 -29.03
N PRO A 174 -16.07 -26.40 -28.17
CA PRO A 174 -17.00 -25.61 -27.39
C PRO A 174 -16.22 -24.69 -26.44
N ARG A 175 -16.40 -23.38 -26.58
CA ARG A 175 -15.70 -22.36 -25.77
C ARG A 175 -16.25 -22.26 -24.35
N GLY A 176 -17.50 -22.67 -24.16
CA GLY A 176 -18.11 -22.69 -22.84
C GLY A 176 -19.40 -23.47 -22.75
N VAL A 177 -19.83 -23.71 -21.51
CA VAL A 177 -21.03 -24.45 -21.13
C VAL A 177 -21.78 -23.65 -20.08
N LEU A 178 -23.08 -23.41 -20.28
CA LEU A 178 -23.92 -22.77 -19.27
C LEU A 178 -24.80 -23.82 -18.59
N LEU A 179 -24.63 -23.98 -17.28
CA LEU A 179 -25.47 -24.82 -16.44
C LEU A 179 -26.65 -23.98 -15.93
N MET A 180 -27.86 -24.32 -16.40
CA MET A 180 -29.08 -23.64 -15.99
C MET A 180 -29.92 -24.52 -15.08
N GLY A 181 -30.51 -23.93 -14.05
CA GLY A 181 -31.53 -24.59 -13.24
C GLY A 181 -31.75 -23.93 -11.90
N PRO A 182 -32.75 -24.38 -11.13
CA PRO A 182 -33.03 -23.88 -9.78
C PRO A 182 -31.80 -23.90 -8.85
N PRO A 183 -31.77 -23.08 -7.78
CA PRO A 183 -30.70 -23.18 -6.79
C PRO A 183 -30.73 -24.55 -6.11
N GLY A 184 -29.57 -25.07 -5.70
CA GLY A 184 -29.47 -26.37 -5.01
C GLY A 184 -29.50 -27.61 -5.91
N THR A 185 -29.54 -27.48 -7.24
CA THR A 185 -29.51 -28.64 -8.18
C THR A 185 -28.11 -29.20 -8.44
N GLY A 186 -27.09 -28.75 -7.70
CA GLY A 186 -25.73 -29.28 -7.83
C GLY A 186 -24.92 -28.79 -9.04
N LYS A 187 -25.27 -27.64 -9.64
CA LYS A 187 -24.52 -27.04 -10.77
C LYS A 187 -23.01 -26.90 -10.48
N THR A 188 -22.66 -26.30 -9.35
CA THR A 188 -21.27 -26.14 -8.89
C THR A 188 -20.59 -27.49 -8.63
N LEU A 189 -21.34 -28.47 -8.11
CA LEU A 189 -20.84 -29.82 -7.87
C LEU A 189 -20.57 -30.55 -9.19
N LEU A 190 -21.45 -30.40 -10.17
CA LEU A 190 -21.34 -30.99 -11.50
C LEU A 190 -20.11 -30.42 -12.25
N ALA A 191 -19.90 -29.11 -12.22
CA ALA A 191 -18.71 -28.49 -12.81
C ALA A 191 -17.40 -28.95 -12.16
N ARG A 192 -17.39 -29.07 -10.82
CA ARG A 192 -16.24 -29.65 -10.09
C ARG A 192 -16.00 -31.11 -10.47
N ALA A 193 -17.07 -31.89 -10.67
CA ALA A 193 -16.99 -33.26 -11.12
C ALA A 193 -16.40 -33.38 -12.53
N THR A 194 -16.79 -32.51 -13.47
CA THR A 194 -16.21 -32.46 -14.83
C THR A 194 -14.70 -32.21 -14.79
N ALA A 195 -14.23 -31.32 -13.93
CA ALA A 195 -12.80 -31.08 -13.74
C ALA A 195 -12.07 -32.26 -13.10
N GLY A 196 -12.70 -32.93 -12.12
CA GLY A 196 -12.17 -34.12 -11.49
C GLY A 196 -12.03 -35.31 -12.45
N GLU A 197 -13.03 -35.52 -13.30
CA GLU A 197 -13.06 -36.57 -14.33
C GLU A 197 -11.98 -36.35 -15.39
N SER A 198 -11.78 -35.10 -15.82
CA SER A 198 -10.72 -34.71 -16.76
C SER A 198 -9.34 -34.55 -16.11
N SER A 199 -9.28 -34.51 -14.77
CA SER A 199 -8.05 -34.28 -13.99
C SER A 199 -7.28 -33.01 -14.39
N VAL A 200 -8.02 -31.95 -14.75
CA VAL A 200 -7.48 -30.63 -15.10
C VAL A 200 -7.62 -29.65 -13.93
N PRO A 201 -6.83 -28.56 -13.88
CA PRO A 201 -7.02 -27.48 -12.91
C PRO A 201 -8.43 -26.87 -13.01
N PHE A 202 -9.03 -26.62 -11.84
CA PHE A 202 -10.35 -26.00 -11.71
C PHE A 202 -10.20 -24.61 -11.08
N PHE A 203 -10.51 -23.57 -11.84
CA PHE A 203 -10.55 -22.19 -11.38
C PHE A 203 -11.99 -21.81 -11.06
N HIS A 204 -12.28 -21.45 -9.82
CA HIS A 204 -13.61 -21.05 -9.40
C HIS A 204 -13.66 -19.55 -9.12
N LEU A 205 -14.73 -18.90 -9.57
CA LEU A 205 -15.01 -17.50 -9.33
C LEU A 205 -16.52 -17.31 -9.18
N SER A 206 -16.97 -16.53 -8.19
CA SER A 206 -18.37 -16.12 -8.11
C SER A 206 -18.55 -14.75 -8.77
N ALA A 207 -19.50 -14.61 -9.69
CA ALA A 207 -19.72 -13.33 -10.36
C ALA A 207 -20.27 -12.24 -9.41
N SER A 208 -20.85 -12.63 -8.27
CA SER A 208 -21.23 -11.69 -7.21
C SER A 208 -20.03 -11.02 -6.52
N GLU A 209 -18.81 -11.57 -6.63
CA GLU A 209 -17.58 -10.93 -6.12
C GLU A 209 -17.16 -9.70 -6.93
N PHE A 210 -17.80 -9.44 -8.06
CA PHE A 210 -17.56 -8.30 -8.94
C PHE A 210 -18.48 -7.11 -8.67
N VAL A 211 -19.17 -7.09 -7.53
CA VAL A 211 -19.97 -5.93 -7.11
C VAL A 211 -19.20 -5.25 -5.99
N GLU A 212 -18.14 -4.54 -6.34
CA GLU A 212 -17.30 -3.82 -5.37
C GLU A 212 -17.48 -2.30 -5.49
N MET A 213 -17.10 -1.56 -4.44
CA MET A 213 -17.21 -0.09 -4.42
C MET A 213 -16.25 0.61 -5.42
N PHE A 214 -15.36 -0.15 -6.07
CA PHE A 214 -14.28 0.38 -6.92
C PHE A 214 -14.47 -0.05 -8.38
N VAL A 215 -14.74 0.94 -9.24
CA VAL A 215 -14.90 0.74 -10.69
C VAL A 215 -13.65 0.11 -11.29
N GLY A 216 -13.83 -0.92 -12.13
CA GLY A 216 -12.76 -1.55 -12.92
C GLY A 216 -11.96 -2.64 -12.21
N VAL A 217 -12.18 -2.88 -10.91
CA VAL A 217 -11.54 -3.98 -10.18
C VAL A 217 -12.02 -5.34 -10.73
N GLY A 218 -13.33 -5.49 -10.98
CA GLY A 218 -13.89 -6.71 -11.56
C GLY A 218 -13.28 -7.08 -12.91
N ALA A 219 -13.18 -6.12 -13.84
CA ALA A 219 -12.57 -6.34 -15.14
C ALA A 219 -11.08 -6.74 -15.07
N SER A 220 -10.29 -6.14 -14.16
CA SER A 220 -8.89 -6.55 -13.97
C SER A 220 -8.78 -8.00 -13.47
N ARG A 221 -9.66 -8.38 -12.54
CA ARG A 221 -9.71 -9.74 -11.99
C ARG A 221 -10.07 -10.78 -13.05
N VAL A 222 -11.03 -10.47 -13.92
CA VAL A 222 -11.37 -11.33 -15.07
C VAL A 222 -10.14 -11.56 -15.96
N ARG A 223 -9.40 -10.51 -16.33
CA ARG A 223 -8.18 -10.64 -17.14
C ARG A 223 -7.14 -11.55 -16.47
N ASP A 224 -6.86 -11.32 -15.19
CA ASP A 224 -5.89 -12.11 -14.44
C ASP A 224 -6.30 -13.59 -14.32
N LEU A 225 -7.59 -13.86 -14.11
CA LEU A 225 -8.17 -15.21 -14.09
C LEU A 225 -7.93 -15.92 -15.43
N PHE A 226 -8.33 -15.29 -16.53
CA PHE A 226 -8.19 -15.87 -17.86
C PHE A 226 -6.72 -16.06 -18.25
N GLN A 227 -5.82 -15.13 -17.91
CA GLN A 227 -4.38 -15.30 -18.12
C GLN A 227 -3.80 -16.47 -17.31
N THR A 228 -4.23 -16.63 -16.07
CA THR A 228 -3.76 -17.73 -15.21
C THR A 228 -4.26 -19.08 -15.71
N ALA A 229 -5.52 -19.16 -16.13
CA ALA A 229 -6.11 -20.36 -16.72
C ALA A 229 -5.45 -20.74 -18.05
N LYS A 230 -5.19 -19.76 -18.94
CA LYS A 230 -4.44 -19.96 -20.20
C LYS A 230 -3.05 -20.57 -19.95
N LYS A 231 -2.34 -20.13 -18.91
CA LYS A 231 -1.03 -20.69 -18.52
C LYS A 231 -1.10 -22.10 -17.94
N ALA A 232 -2.24 -22.47 -17.38
CA ALA A 232 -2.49 -23.78 -16.78
C ALA A 232 -3.26 -24.74 -17.71
N ALA A 233 -3.41 -24.40 -18.99
CA ALA A 233 -4.17 -25.20 -19.95
C ALA A 233 -3.56 -26.61 -20.14
N PRO A 234 -4.37 -27.67 -20.28
CA PRO A 234 -5.84 -27.65 -20.32
C PRO A 234 -6.46 -27.37 -18.94
N SER A 235 -7.50 -26.53 -18.88
CA SER A 235 -8.13 -26.13 -17.61
C SER A 235 -9.60 -25.75 -17.75
N ILE A 236 -10.33 -25.76 -16.62
CA ILE A 236 -11.72 -25.29 -16.55
C ILE A 236 -11.79 -24.03 -15.70
N ILE A 237 -12.45 -23.00 -16.22
CA ILE A 237 -12.89 -21.83 -15.47
C ILE A 237 -14.37 -22.01 -15.15
N PHE A 238 -14.77 -21.91 -13.89
CA PHE A 238 -16.16 -21.94 -13.47
C PHE A 238 -16.58 -20.59 -12.87
N ILE A 239 -17.63 -20.00 -13.45
CA ILE A 239 -18.23 -18.74 -13.02
C ILE A 239 -19.61 -19.04 -12.42
N ASP A 240 -19.73 -18.96 -11.10
CA ASP A 240 -21.03 -19.12 -10.42
C ASP A 240 -21.82 -17.79 -10.43
N GLU A 241 -23.15 -17.89 -10.29
CA GLU A 241 -24.07 -16.75 -10.20
C GLU A 241 -23.89 -15.71 -11.34
N ILE A 242 -23.70 -16.15 -12.58
CA ILE A 242 -23.41 -15.25 -13.72
C ILE A 242 -24.53 -14.21 -13.94
N ASP A 243 -25.75 -14.51 -13.50
CA ASP A 243 -26.89 -13.60 -13.51
C ASP A 243 -26.68 -12.33 -12.65
N ALA A 244 -25.76 -12.36 -11.68
CA ALA A 244 -25.40 -11.18 -10.87
C ALA A 244 -24.76 -10.06 -11.72
N VAL A 245 -24.01 -10.42 -12.77
CA VAL A 245 -23.37 -9.49 -13.71
C VAL A 245 -24.04 -9.46 -15.08
N GLY A 246 -24.79 -10.51 -15.43
CA GLY A 246 -25.48 -10.64 -16.72
C GLY A 246 -26.83 -9.94 -16.81
N ARG A 247 -27.43 -9.54 -15.68
CA ARG A 247 -28.77 -8.95 -15.64
C ARG A 247 -28.73 -7.42 -15.76
N GLU A 248 -29.19 -6.91 -16.90
CA GLU A 248 -29.50 -5.49 -17.07
C GLU A 248 -30.64 -5.10 -16.09
N ARG A 249 -30.37 -4.21 -15.13
CA ARG A 249 -31.46 -3.51 -14.41
C ARG A 249 -31.74 -2.21 -15.16
N GLY A 250 -32.98 -1.93 -15.55
CA GLY A 250 -33.28 -0.73 -16.35
C GLY A 250 -32.78 0.58 -15.72
N ALA A 251 -32.34 1.49 -16.59
CA ALA A 251 -31.98 2.90 -16.40
C ALA A 251 -32.29 3.50 -15.01
N GLY A 252 -31.45 3.20 -14.02
CA GLY A 252 -31.41 3.91 -12.75
C GLY A 252 -30.24 4.88 -12.77
N LEU A 253 -30.49 6.18 -12.54
CA LEU A 253 -29.43 7.16 -12.32
C LEU A 253 -28.60 6.77 -11.08
N GLY A 254 -27.53 6.01 -11.27
CA GLY A 254 -26.59 5.62 -10.22
C GLY A 254 -25.48 4.74 -10.79
N GLY A 255 -24.24 5.24 -10.77
CA GLY A 255 -23.05 4.64 -11.40
C GLY A 255 -22.54 3.30 -10.83
N GLY A 256 -23.42 2.48 -10.25
CA GLY A 256 -23.12 1.07 -9.91
C GLY A 256 -23.40 0.10 -11.06
N HIS A 257 -24.06 0.55 -12.13
CA HIS A 257 -24.35 -0.24 -13.33
C HIS A 257 -23.10 -0.49 -14.19
N ASP A 258 -22.26 0.54 -14.32
CA ASP A 258 -21.14 0.54 -15.26
C ASP A 258 -20.11 -0.56 -14.95
N GLU A 259 -19.91 -0.92 -13.67
CA GLU A 259 -18.94 -1.95 -13.27
C GLU A 259 -19.38 -3.35 -13.72
N ARG A 260 -20.67 -3.66 -13.60
CA ARG A 260 -21.21 -4.99 -13.94
C ARG A 260 -21.13 -5.24 -15.44
N GLU A 261 -21.57 -4.25 -16.21
CA GLU A 261 -21.48 -4.29 -17.68
C GLU A 261 -20.02 -4.33 -18.15
N GLN A 262 -19.14 -3.54 -17.53
CA GLN A 262 -17.72 -3.57 -17.84
C GLN A 262 -17.10 -4.95 -17.58
N THR A 263 -17.46 -5.58 -16.46
CA THR A 263 -16.94 -6.89 -16.08
C THR A 263 -17.49 -7.99 -16.99
N LEU A 264 -18.79 -7.96 -17.31
CA LEU A 264 -19.42 -8.87 -18.26
C LEU A 264 -18.78 -8.76 -19.65
N ASN A 265 -18.65 -7.54 -20.16
CA ASN A 265 -18.00 -7.29 -21.44
C ASN A 265 -16.55 -7.79 -21.45
N GLN A 266 -15.83 -7.66 -20.33
CA GLN A 266 -14.49 -8.20 -20.22
C GLN A 266 -14.45 -9.73 -20.29
N ILE A 267 -15.42 -10.43 -19.70
CA ILE A 267 -15.55 -11.89 -19.83
C ILE A 267 -15.77 -12.26 -21.30
N LEU A 268 -16.70 -11.57 -21.98
CA LEU A 268 -16.99 -11.80 -23.40
C LEU A 268 -15.77 -11.57 -24.29
N VAL A 269 -15.03 -10.48 -24.07
CA VAL A 269 -13.80 -10.17 -24.82
C VAL A 269 -12.74 -11.24 -24.61
N GLU A 270 -12.56 -11.74 -23.38
CA GLU A 270 -11.60 -12.82 -23.12
C GLU A 270 -12.01 -14.16 -23.76
N MET A 271 -13.32 -14.45 -23.79
CA MET A 271 -13.88 -15.65 -24.45
C MET A 271 -13.77 -15.58 -25.98
N ASP A 272 -13.97 -14.40 -26.56
CA ASP A 272 -13.81 -14.18 -28.00
C ASP A 272 -12.36 -14.27 -28.44
N GLY A 273 -11.43 -13.81 -27.59
CA GLY A 273 -9.99 -13.89 -27.77
C GLY A 273 -9.39 -15.29 -27.65
N PHE A 274 -10.19 -16.35 -27.51
CA PHE A 274 -9.68 -17.72 -27.56
C PHE A 274 -9.32 -18.13 -28.99
N GLU A 275 -8.02 -18.37 -29.18
CA GLU A 275 -7.49 -19.01 -30.38
C GLU A 275 -7.91 -20.48 -30.43
N ARG A 276 -7.87 -21.09 -31.62
CA ARG A 276 -8.35 -22.46 -31.84
C ARG A 276 -7.56 -23.51 -31.04
N ASP A 277 -6.37 -23.19 -30.59
CA ASP A 277 -5.47 -24.05 -29.81
C ASP A 277 -5.57 -23.84 -28.29
N THR A 278 -6.40 -22.90 -27.85
CA THR A 278 -6.56 -22.61 -26.42
C THR A 278 -7.46 -23.66 -25.76
N ASN A 279 -6.85 -24.62 -25.06
CA ASN A 279 -7.56 -25.71 -24.37
C ASN A 279 -8.18 -25.28 -23.03
N VAL A 280 -8.93 -24.18 -23.01
CA VAL A 280 -9.59 -23.64 -21.82
C VAL A 280 -11.10 -23.65 -22.05
N ILE A 281 -11.84 -24.21 -21.10
CA ILE A 281 -13.30 -24.26 -21.16
C ILE A 281 -13.89 -23.39 -20.05
N VAL A 282 -14.81 -22.51 -20.43
CA VAL A 282 -15.54 -21.66 -19.49
C VAL A 282 -16.90 -22.28 -19.18
N MET A 283 -17.08 -22.75 -17.95
CA MET A 283 -18.35 -23.18 -17.42
C MET A 283 -18.99 -22.05 -16.62
N ALA A 284 -20.27 -21.80 -16.79
CA ALA A 284 -21.01 -20.81 -16.01
C ALA A 284 -22.26 -21.43 -15.39
N ALA A 285 -22.71 -20.92 -14.25
CA ALA A 285 -23.98 -21.32 -13.65
C ALA A 285 -24.93 -20.12 -13.51
N SER A 286 -26.20 -20.35 -13.85
CA SER A 286 -27.28 -19.37 -13.70
C SER A 286 -28.49 -19.99 -13.01
N VAL A 287 -29.19 -19.18 -12.21
CA VAL A 287 -30.46 -19.54 -11.57
C VAL A 287 -31.62 -19.17 -12.50
N THR A 288 -32.04 -20.13 -13.33
CA THR A 288 -33.21 -20.08 -14.24
C THR A 288 -33.17 -19.06 -15.40
N GLY A 289 -33.68 -19.51 -16.55
CA GLY A 289 -33.34 -19.02 -17.90
C GLY A 289 -34.00 -17.72 -18.40
N ASP A 290 -34.67 -16.95 -17.55
CA ASP A 290 -35.34 -15.70 -17.95
C ASP A 290 -34.43 -14.47 -17.90
N THR A 291 -33.16 -14.62 -17.52
CA THR A 291 -32.22 -13.48 -17.54
C THR A 291 -31.93 -13.11 -19.00
N PRO A 292 -32.36 -11.93 -19.48
CA PRO A 292 -32.12 -11.52 -20.85
C PRO A 292 -30.63 -11.17 -21.01
N VAL A 293 -30.02 -11.68 -22.07
CA VAL A 293 -28.66 -11.34 -22.50
C VAL A 293 -28.71 -10.59 -23.82
N LEU A 294 -27.78 -9.66 -24.00
CA LEU A 294 -27.62 -8.92 -25.25
C LEU A 294 -26.97 -9.83 -26.30
N VAL A 295 -27.71 -10.10 -27.36
CA VAL A 295 -27.23 -10.86 -28.52
C VAL A 295 -27.05 -9.90 -29.68
N ARG A 296 -25.87 -9.95 -30.30
CA ARG A 296 -25.63 -9.29 -31.59
C ARG A 296 -25.61 -10.35 -32.68
N GLU A 297 -26.72 -10.48 -33.40
CA GLU A 297 -26.86 -11.33 -34.58
C GLU A 297 -27.19 -10.46 -35.79
N GLU A 298 -26.51 -10.70 -36.92
CA GLU A 298 -26.77 -10.02 -38.21
C GLU A 298 -26.79 -8.47 -38.16
N GLY A 299 -26.01 -7.87 -37.25
CA GLY A 299 -25.91 -6.42 -37.11
C GLY A 299 -27.05 -5.75 -36.32
N LYS A 300 -27.99 -6.54 -35.78
CA LYS A 300 -29.01 -6.08 -34.82
C LYS A 300 -28.62 -6.52 -33.41
N VAL A 301 -28.95 -5.67 -32.42
CA VAL A 301 -28.74 -5.96 -31.00
C VAL A 301 -30.12 -6.22 -30.39
N GLU A 302 -30.34 -7.43 -29.90
CA GLU A 302 -31.61 -7.87 -29.33
C GLU A 302 -31.38 -8.51 -27.96
N LEU A 303 -32.30 -8.27 -27.02
CA LEU A 303 -32.32 -8.93 -25.73
C LEU A 303 -33.04 -10.28 -25.88
N LYS A 304 -32.30 -11.38 -25.71
CA LYS A 304 -32.86 -12.73 -25.74
C LYS A 304 -32.68 -13.41 -24.38
N PRO A 305 -33.62 -14.24 -23.91
CA PRO A 305 -33.38 -15.09 -22.75
C PRO A 305 -32.09 -15.89 -22.95
N ILE A 306 -31.22 -15.96 -21.95
CA ILE A 306 -29.92 -16.66 -22.05
C ILE A 306 -30.05 -18.11 -22.53
N ALA A 307 -31.20 -18.74 -22.25
CA ALA A 307 -31.55 -20.07 -22.71
C ALA A 307 -31.71 -20.16 -24.24
N GLU A 308 -32.20 -19.12 -24.92
CA GLU A 308 -32.40 -19.10 -26.38
C GLU A 308 -31.10 -18.92 -27.17
N VAL A 309 -30.06 -18.38 -26.52
CA VAL A 309 -28.79 -18.03 -27.17
C VAL A 309 -27.81 -19.19 -27.16
N ILE A 310 -27.85 -20.04 -26.14
CA ILE A 310 -26.78 -21.00 -25.85
C ILE A 310 -27.12 -22.43 -26.29
N ASN A 311 -28.39 -22.86 -26.34
CA ASN A 311 -28.78 -24.07 -27.10
C ASN A 311 -30.30 -24.19 -27.31
N PRO A 312 -30.81 -24.29 -28.56
CA PRO A 312 -32.24 -24.54 -28.82
C PRO A 312 -32.72 -25.97 -28.46
N ARG A 313 -31.82 -26.93 -28.14
CA ARG A 313 -32.20 -28.34 -27.90
C ARG A 313 -32.89 -28.63 -26.57
N TYR A 314 -32.79 -27.74 -25.57
CA TYR A 314 -33.46 -27.91 -24.27
C TYR A 314 -34.79 -27.16 -24.18
N ARG A 315 -35.38 -26.83 -25.33
CA ARG A 315 -36.79 -26.45 -25.37
C ARG A 315 -37.57 -27.73 -25.03
N SER A 316 -38.10 -27.79 -23.82
CA SER A 316 -39.10 -28.81 -23.48
C SER A 316 -40.27 -28.62 -24.43
N ASP A 317 -40.30 -29.39 -25.51
CA ASP A 317 -41.52 -29.69 -26.24
C ASP A 317 -42.41 -30.48 -25.27
N GLY A 318 -43.13 -29.74 -24.44
CA GLY A 318 -43.83 -30.26 -23.27
C GLY A 318 -44.98 -29.38 -22.82
N GLU A 319 -45.57 -28.61 -23.73
CA GLU A 319 -46.96 -28.17 -23.62
C GLU A 319 -47.65 -28.47 -24.95
N GLY A 320 -48.24 -29.68 -25.02
CA GLY A 320 -49.10 -30.07 -26.13
C GLY A 320 -49.29 -31.58 -26.28
N GLY A 321 -50.30 -32.13 -25.59
CA GLY A 321 -51.00 -33.33 -26.07
C GLY A 321 -51.27 -34.43 -25.04
N GLU A 322 -52.52 -34.42 -24.55
CA GLU A 322 -53.33 -35.51 -23.93
C GLU A 322 -52.88 -36.15 -22.61
#